data_AF-A0A3D3YR95-F1
#
_entry.id   AF-A0A3D3YR95-F1
#
_cell.length_a   1.000
_cell.length_b   1.000
_cell.length_c   1.000
_cell.angle_alpha   90.00
_cell.angle_beta   90.00
_cell.angle_gamma   90.00
#
_symmetry.space_group_name_H-M   'P 1'
#
loop_
_entity.id
_entity.type
_entity.pdbx_description
1 polymer ?
#
loop_
_entity_poly.entity_id
_entity_poly.type
_entity_poly.pdbx_seq_one_letter_code
_entity_poly.pdbx_strand_id
1 'polypeptide(L)'
;PTSKSQIFSTAADNQPGVEIHVLQGERPMAADNRTLGRFMLDGILPAPRGVPQIEVTFDIDANGILSVKAHDKGTGREQKITITASSGLSKEEVEKMQREGEMHAAEDTRRREEIETRNAADTLAYTAEKTLREQKDKIPSDLNQEVESKVQAVRSALQGTDTDAIRQAAQELSETMQKIGAAVYGQQPPPPGGEAPGEETPPGKEEEGTVEGEFHEV
;
A
#
# COMPACT_ATOMS: atom_id res chain seq x y z
N PRO A 1 8.49 -30.54 1.37
CA PRO A 1 8.15 -29.54 0.33
C PRO A 1 7.23 -28.48 0.95
N THR A 2 7.39 -27.22 0.57
CA THR A 2 6.54 -26.12 1.06
C THR A 2 6.42 -25.05 -0.01
N SER A 3 5.27 -24.37 -0.06
CA SER A 3 5.02 -23.29 -0.99
C SER A 3 4.37 -22.12 -0.27
N LYS A 4 4.74 -20.89 -0.65
CA LYS A 4 4.16 -19.65 -0.13
C LYS A 4 4.08 -18.61 -1.24
N SER A 5 2.94 -17.94 -1.34
CA SER A 5 2.70 -16.85 -2.27
C SER A 5 2.45 -15.54 -1.54
N GLN A 6 2.87 -14.43 -2.13
CA GLN A 6 2.57 -13.08 -1.66
C GLN A 6 2.37 -12.15 -2.86
N ILE A 7 1.43 -11.22 -2.75
CA ILE A 7 1.14 -10.24 -3.79
C ILE A 7 1.89 -8.94 -3.48
N PHE A 8 2.57 -8.43 -4.50
CA PHE A 8 3.27 -7.16 -4.52
C PHE A 8 2.70 -6.27 -5.64
N SER A 9 3.15 -5.02 -5.70
CA SER A 9 2.75 -4.08 -6.75
C SER A 9 3.91 -3.19 -7.18
N THR A 10 3.69 -2.33 -8.18
CA THR A 10 4.67 -1.38 -8.70
C THR A 10 4.83 -0.16 -7.78
N ALA A 11 6.03 0.39 -7.76
CA ALA A 11 6.38 1.58 -6.98
C ALA A 11 6.18 2.89 -7.76
N ALA A 12 6.10 2.81 -9.09
CA ALA A 12 5.93 3.98 -9.97
C ALA A 12 4.80 3.78 -10.99
N ASP A 13 4.24 4.90 -11.46
CA ASP A 13 3.24 4.92 -12.52
C ASP A 13 3.86 4.42 -13.82
N ASN A 14 3.09 3.63 -14.57
CA ASN A 14 3.48 3.06 -15.86
C ASN A 14 4.82 2.29 -15.81
N GLN A 15 5.15 1.73 -14.64
CA GLN A 15 6.36 0.94 -14.46
C GLN A 15 6.32 -0.31 -15.36
N PRO A 16 7.26 -0.46 -16.31
CA PRO A 16 7.19 -1.48 -17.36
C PRO A 16 7.59 -2.89 -16.88
N GLY A 17 8.15 -3.01 -15.68
CA GLY A 17 8.61 -4.28 -15.11
C GLY A 17 9.06 -4.15 -13.67
N VAL A 18 9.22 -5.29 -13.00
CA VAL A 18 9.72 -5.39 -11.62
C VAL A 18 10.92 -6.33 -11.58
N GLU A 19 11.90 -6.02 -10.74
CA GLU A 19 13.00 -6.94 -10.40
C GLU A 19 12.63 -7.74 -9.16
N ILE A 20 12.74 -9.06 -9.24
CA ILE A 20 12.57 -9.97 -8.13
C ILE A 20 13.96 -10.39 -7.66
N HIS A 21 14.35 -9.91 -6.48
CA HIS A 21 15.61 -10.23 -5.84
C HIS A 21 15.39 -11.24 -4.72
N VAL A 22 15.85 -12.48 -4.94
CA VAL A 22 15.71 -13.59 -4.02
C VAL A 22 16.88 -13.60 -3.04
N LEU A 23 16.57 -13.61 -1.75
CA LEU A 23 17.52 -13.46 -0.64
C LEU A 23 17.37 -14.59 0.37
N GLN A 24 18.45 -14.90 1.08
CA GLN A 24 18.49 -15.83 2.21
C GLN A 24 19.22 -15.20 3.39
N GLY A 25 18.56 -15.19 4.55
CA GLY A 25 19.11 -14.73 5.82
C GLY A 25 18.02 -14.28 6.78
N GLU A 26 18.42 -13.89 7.99
CA GLU A 26 17.53 -13.58 9.12
C GLU A 26 17.40 -12.06 9.39
N ARG A 27 18.16 -11.23 8.67
CA ARG A 27 18.17 -9.79 8.89
C ARG A 27 17.10 -9.10 8.05
N PRO A 28 16.47 -8.01 8.52
CA PRO A 28 15.39 -7.34 7.78
C PRO A 28 15.88 -6.54 6.57
N MET A 29 17.17 -6.19 6.50
CA MET A 29 17.73 -5.37 5.43
C MET A 29 18.26 -6.24 4.28
N ALA A 30 17.85 -5.94 3.05
CA ALA A 30 18.22 -6.74 1.88
C ALA A 30 19.74 -6.85 1.66
N ALA A 31 20.48 -5.76 1.90
CA ALA A 31 21.93 -5.70 1.71
C ALA A 31 22.71 -6.60 2.69
N ASP A 32 22.09 -6.92 3.83
CA ASP A 32 22.69 -7.70 4.91
C ASP A 32 22.40 -9.20 4.76
N ASN A 33 21.73 -9.61 3.68
CA ASN A 33 21.37 -11.01 3.41
C ASN A 33 22.09 -11.55 2.17
N ARG A 34 22.19 -12.88 2.08
CA ARG A 34 22.81 -13.54 0.93
C ARG A 34 21.87 -13.51 -0.27
N THR A 35 22.38 -13.09 -1.42
CA THR A 35 21.65 -13.17 -2.69
C THR A 35 21.66 -14.60 -3.23
N LEU A 36 20.48 -15.13 -3.54
CA LEU A 36 20.32 -16.42 -4.20
C LEU A 36 20.12 -16.27 -5.71
N GLY A 37 19.47 -15.19 -6.15
CA GLY A 37 19.22 -14.94 -7.56
C GLY A 37 18.44 -13.65 -7.80
N ARG A 38 18.44 -13.18 -9.04
CA ARG A 38 17.65 -12.04 -9.50
C ARG A 38 17.06 -12.34 -10.87
N PHE A 39 15.85 -11.89 -11.10
CA PHE A 39 15.23 -11.93 -12.41
C PHE A 39 14.23 -10.79 -12.56
N MET A 40 13.96 -10.39 -13.80
CA MET A 40 12.98 -9.34 -14.10
C MET A 40 11.71 -9.95 -14.68
N LEU A 41 10.57 -9.48 -14.19
CA LEU A 41 9.27 -9.66 -14.86
C LEU A 41 8.99 -8.38 -15.65
N ASP A 42 9.00 -8.49 -16.97
CA ASP A 42 8.87 -7.38 -17.90
C ASP A 42 7.48 -7.29 -18.57
N GLY A 43 7.25 -6.15 -19.23
CA GLY A 43 6.01 -5.73 -19.88
C GLY A 43 4.75 -5.93 -19.06
N ILE A 44 4.80 -5.39 -17.84
CA ILE A 44 3.63 -4.95 -17.10
C ILE A 44 2.98 -3.83 -17.91
N LEU A 45 1.65 -3.89 -18.07
CA LEU A 45 0.93 -2.84 -18.79
C LEU A 45 0.99 -1.49 -18.05
N PRO A 46 0.99 -0.36 -18.76
CA PRO A 46 0.93 0.95 -18.15
C PRO A 46 -0.29 1.08 -17.22
N ALA A 47 -0.03 1.24 -15.93
CA ALA A 47 -1.05 1.41 -14.90
C ALA A 47 -0.52 2.33 -13.78
N PRO A 48 -1.40 2.99 -13.01
CA PRO A 48 -0.98 3.71 -11.81
C PRO A 48 -0.22 2.79 -10.85
N ARG A 49 0.72 3.35 -10.09
CA ARG A 49 1.44 2.59 -9.06
C ARG A 49 0.45 1.93 -8.09
N GLY A 50 0.80 0.78 -7.52
CA GLY A 50 -0.08 0.06 -6.59
C GLY A 50 -1.23 -0.71 -7.24
N VAL A 51 -1.51 -0.54 -8.54
CA VAL A 51 -2.58 -1.24 -9.26
C VAL A 51 -2.16 -2.61 -9.79
N PRO A 52 -0.99 -2.77 -10.45
CA PRO A 52 -0.54 -4.10 -10.90
C PRO A 52 -0.44 -5.08 -9.74
N GLN A 53 -0.93 -6.30 -9.91
CA GLN A 53 -0.86 -7.34 -8.88
C GLN A 53 0.16 -8.40 -9.29
N ILE A 54 1.36 -8.33 -8.71
CA ILE A 54 2.44 -9.27 -8.96
C ILE A 54 2.45 -10.32 -7.86
N GLU A 55 1.96 -11.51 -8.16
CA GLU A 55 2.04 -12.66 -7.27
C GLU A 55 3.41 -13.31 -7.37
N VAL A 56 4.15 -13.31 -6.26
CA VAL A 56 5.44 -13.99 -6.15
C VAL A 56 5.25 -15.25 -5.31
N THR A 57 5.54 -16.40 -5.90
CA THR A 57 5.46 -17.71 -5.27
C THR A 57 6.85 -18.30 -5.08
N PHE A 58 7.13 -18.73 -3.85
CA PHE A 58 8.31 -19.50 -3.48
C PHE A 58 7.87 -20.94 -3.28
N ASP A 59 8.49 -21.87 -3.99
CA ASP A 59 8.22 -23.31 -3.91
C ASP A 59 9.52 -24.06 -3.64
N ILE A 60 9.57 -24.83 -2.57
CA ILE A 60 10.73 -25.67 -2.20
C ILE A 60 10.30 -27.12 -2.30
N ASP A 61 10.96 -27.86 -3.19
CA ASP A 61 10.66 -29.26 -3.43
C ASP A 61 11.25 -30.20 -2.36
N ALA A 62 11.06 -31.51 -2.52
CA ALA A 62 11.62 -32.51 -1.60
C ALA A 62 13.15 -32.63 -1.69
N ASN A 63 13.77 -32.15 -2.76
CA ASN A 63 15.22 -32.17 -2.99
C ASN A 63 15.89 -30.87 -2.49
N GLY A 64 15.12 -29.92 -1.97
CA GLY A 64 15.62 -28.61 -1.54
C GLY A 64 15.90 -27.65 -2.70
N ILE A 65 15.35 -27.91 -3.89
CA ILE A 65 15.41 -26.98 -5.02
C ILE A 65 14.35 -25.91 -4.82
N LEU A 66 14.78 -24.65 -4.80
CA LEU A 66 13.89 -23.49 -4.68
C LEU A 66 13.49 -23.00 -6.07
N SER A 67 12.20 -23.01 -6.36
CA SER A 67 11.62 -22.36 -7.53
C SER A 67 10.92 -21.08 -7.09
N VAL A 68 11.31 -19.95 -7.69
CA VAL A 68 10.66 -18.66 -7.47
C VAL A 68 9.98 -18.23 -8.74
N LYS A 69 8.67 -18.01 -8.68
CA LYS A 69 7.83 -17.56 -9.79
C LYS A 69 7.25 -16.20 -9.48
N ALA A 70 7.26 -15.29 -10.45
CA ALA A 70 6.53 -14.03 -10.41
C ALA A 70 5.48 -14.04 -11.53
N HIS A 71 4.24 -13.73 -11.19
CA HIS A 71 3.10 -13.74 -12.09
C HIS A 71 2.33 -12.43 -11.97
N ASP A 72 2.19 -11.69 -13.08
CA ASP A 72 1.30 -10.54 -13.14
C ASP A 72 -0.12 -11.01 -13.41
N LYS A 73 -1.02 -10.85 -12.42
CA LYS A 73 -2.41 -11.29 -12.52
C LYS A 73 -3.23 -10.49 -13.53
N GLY A 74 -2.78 -9.31 -13.94
CA GLY A 74 -3.47 -8.48 -14.92
C GLY A 74 -3.19 -8.93 -16.35
N THR A 75 -1.94 -9.22 -16.67
CA THR A 75 -1.50 -9.59 -18.03
C THR A 75 -1.36 -11.10 -18.24
N GLY A 76 -1.30 -11.88 -17.17
CA GLY A 76 -1.00 -13.31 -17.19
C GLY A 76 0.48 -13.62 -17.45
N ARG A 77 1.34 -12.60 -17.62
CA ARG A 77 2.77 -12.80 -17.85
C ARG A 77 3.42 -13.39 -16.61
N GLU A 78 4.37 -14.29 -16.83
CA GLU A 78 5.11 -14.91 -15.74
C GLU A 78 6.59 -15.04 -16.09
N GLN A 79 7.42 -14.97 -15.06
CA GLN A 79 8.83 -15.30 -15.10
C GLN A 79 9.18 -16.14 -13.88
N LYS A 80 10.14 -17.05 -14.04
CA LYS A 80 10.58 -17.90 -12.95
C LYS A 80 12.06 -18.21 -13.02
N ILE A 81 12.65 -18.46 -11.86
CA ILE A 81 14.00 -19.01 -11.73
C ILE A 81 13.96 -20.25 -10.85
N THR A 82 14.90 -21.15 -11.11
CA THR A 82 15.15 -22.32 -10.28
C THR A 82 16.55 -22.20 -9.70
N ILE A 83 16.64 -22.23 -8.39
CA ILE A 83 17.87 -22.13 -7.62
C ILE A 83 18.15 -23.53 -7.07
N THR A 84 19.12 -24.21 -7.66
CA THR A 84 19.60 -25.50 -7.19
C THR A 84 20.52 -25.29 -5.99
N ALA A 85 20.24 -25.95 -4.88
CA ALA A 85 21.02 -25.89 -3.65
C ALA A 85 22.39 -26.58 -3.79
N SER A 86 23.28 -26.08 -4.65
CA SER A 86 24.64 -26.63 -4.81
C SER A 86 25.64 -26.11 -3.77
N SER A 87 25.24 -25.14 -2.93
CA SER A 87 26.06 -24.62 -1.84
C SER A 87 25.17 -24.08 -0.71
N GLY A 88 24.45 -24.97 -0.02
CA GLY A 88 23.76 -24.61 1.21
C GLY A 88 24.72 -23.97 2.22
N LEU A 89 24.21 -23.07 3.06
CA LEU A 89 24.96 -22.54 4.19
C LEU A 89 25.39 -23.71 5.09
N SER A 90 26.65 -23.75 5.48
CA SER A 90 27.11 -24.64 6.54
C SER A 90 26.38 -24.31 7.85
N LYS A 91 26.30 -25.28 8.77
CA LYS A 91 25.69 -25.04 10.09
C LYS A 91 26.35 -23.86 10.82
N GLU A 92 27.67 -23.74 10.68
CA GLU A 92 28.44 -22.63 11.24
C GLU A 92 28.03 -21.28 10.65
N GLU A 93 27.78 -21.20 9.34
CA GLU A 93 27.29 -19.97 8.69
C GLU A 93 25.86 -19.64 9.11
N VAL A 94 24.99 -20.64 9.26
CA VAL A 94 23.61 -20.44 9.74
C VAL A 94 23.62 -19.91 11.17
N GLU A 95 24.38 -20.53 12.08
CA GLU A 95 24.51 -20.06 13.46
C GLU A 95 25.13 -18.66 13.53
N LYS A 96 26.12 -18.37 12.68
CA LYS A 96 26.71 -17.04 12.58
C LYS A 96 25.69 -16.01 12.15
N MET A 97 24.91 -16.27 11.09
CA MET A 97 23.85 -15.37 10.62
C MET A 97 22.78 -15.13 11.68
N GLN A 98 22.41 -16.18 12.43
CA GLN A 98 21.43 -16.06 13.51
C GLN A 98 21.96 -15.17 14.64
N ARG A 99 23.20 -15.39 15.09
CA ARG A 99 23.84 -14.53 16.11
C ARG A 99 24.01 -13.09 15.62
N GLU A 100 24.38 -12.89 14.36
CA GLU A 100 24.47 -11.56 13.77
C GLU A 100 23.11 -10.86 13.75
N GLY A 101 22.02 -11.55 13.39
CA GLY A 101 20.67 -11.02 13.47
C GLY A 101 20.28 -10.59 14.89
N GLU A 102 20.62 -11.39 15.91
CA GLU A 102 20.35 -11.04 17.31
C GLU A 102 21.18 -9.84 17.79
N MET A 103 22.47 -9.80 17.44
CA MET A 103 23.38 -8.70 17.83
C MET A 103 22.97 -7.37 17.19
N HIS A 104 22.48 -7.39 15.95
CA HIS A 104 22.08 -6.17 15.21
C HIS A 104 20.60 -5.82 15.35
N ALA A 105 19.82 -6.56 16.14
CA ALA A 105 18.36 -6.39 16.23
C ALA A 105 17.91 -4.94 16.54
N ALA A 106 18.62 -4.24 17.44
CA ALA A 106 18.30 -2.85 17.79
C ALA A 106 18.59 -1.87 16.63
N GLU A 107 19.72 -2.06 15.95
CA GLU A 107 20.10 -1.25 14.77
C GLU A 107 19.15 -1.51 13.60
N ASP A 108 18.83 -2.78 13.37
CA ASP A 108 17.93 -3.25 12.33
C ASP A 108 16.50 -2.73 12.53
N THR A 109 16.03 -2.65 13.79
CA THR A 109 14.74 -2.04 14.15
C THR A 109 14.73 -0.56 13.78
N ARG A 110 15.77 0.19 14.17
CA ARG A 110 15.87 1.61 13.85
C ARG A 110 15.89 1.86 12.34
N ARG A 111 16.70 1.10 11.59
CA ARG A 111 16.77 1.20 10.12
C ARG A 111 15.43 0.85 9.47
N ARG A 112 14.70 -0.13 10.00
CA ARG A 112 13.37 -0.51 9.52
C ARG A 112 12.38 0.63 9.68
N GLU A 113 12.29 1.21 10.88
CA GLU A 113 11.44 2.36 11.17
C GLU A 113 11.76 3.55 10.25
N GLU A 114 13.05 3.73 9.95
CA GLU A 114 13.53 4.74 9.00
C GLU A 114 12.95 4.52 7.60
N ILE A 115 13.10 3.32 7.06
CA ILE A 115 12.60 2.96 5.73
C ILE A 115 11.07 3.01 5.67
N GLU A 116 10.38 2.54 6.71
CA GLU A 116 8.92 2.61 6.81
C GLU A 116 8.43 4.06 6.81
N THR A 117 9.08 4.94 7.57
CA THR A 117 8.79 6.38 7.58
C THR A 117 8.96 6.99 6.19
N ARG A 118 10.03 6.63 5.48
CA ARG A 118 10.29 7.12 4.11
C ARG A 118 9.23 6.63 3.13
N ASN A 119 8.88 5.34 3.18
CA ASN A 119 7.88 4.75 2.29
C ASN A 119 6.48 5.34 2.55
N ALA A 120 6.13 5.58 3.82
CA ALA A 120 4.88 6.24 4.18
C ALA A 120 4.83 7.69 3.66
N ALA A 121 5.93 8.44 3.82
CA ALA A 121 6.04 9.81 3.33
C ALA A 121 5.98 9.90 1.79
N ASP A 122 6.66 9.02 1.07
CA ASP A 122 6.56 8.94 -0.40
C ASP A 122 5.13 8.57 -0.85
N THR A 123 4.51 7.62 -0.13
CA THR A 123 3.14 7.20 -0.42
C THR A 123 2.17 8.38 -0.28
N LEU A 124 2.32 9.15 0.79
CA LEU A 124 1.52 10.35 1.06
C LEU A 124 1.75 11.44 0.01
N ALA A 125 3.01 11.74 -0.34
CA ALA A 125 3.37 12.75 -1.32
C ALA A 125 2.71 12.49 -2.68
N TYR A 126 2.80 11.27 -3.18
CA TYR A 126 2.13 10.91 -4.43
C TYR A 126 0.60 10.96 -4.31
N THR A 127 0.02 10.54 -3.18
CA THR A 127 -1.44 10.61 -3.01
C THR A 127 -1.94 12.05 -3.04
N ALA A 128 -1.15 12.97 -2.46
CA ALA A 128 -1.40 14.41 -2.55
C ALA A 128 -1.25 14.92 -4.00
N GLU A 129 -0.16 14.58 -4.69
CA GLU A 129 0.05 14.94 -6.11
C GLU A 129 -1.10 14.47 -7.02
N LYS A 130 -1.56 13.23 -6.80
CA LYS A 130 -2.70 12.66 -7.53
C LYS A 130 -3.98 13.44 -7.24
N THR A 131 -4.28 13.71 -5.97
CA THR A 131 -5.46 14.49 -5.56
C THR A 131 -5.45 15.89 -6.19
N LEU A 132 -4.30 16.58 -6.16
CA LEU A 132 -4.15 17.89 -6.78
C LEU A 132 -4.39 17.86 -8.29
N ARG A 133 -3.97 16.79 -8.97
CA ARG A 133 -4.18 16.62 -10.41
C ARG A 133 -5.65 16.34 -10.74
N GLU A 134 -6.32 15.49 -9.97
CA GLU A 134 -7.69 15.03 -10.25
C GLU A 134 -8.77 16.01 -9.79
N GLN A 135 -8.50 16.78 -8.72
CA GLN A 135 -9.49 17.66 -8.08
C GLN A 135 -9.11 19.14 -8.16
N LYS A 136 -8.20 19.52 -9.07
CA LYS A 136 -7.66 20.88 -9.17
C LYS A 136 -8.74 21.97 -9.15
N ASP A 137 -9.83 21.75 -9.88
CA ASP A 137 -10.92 22.72 -10.06
C ASP A 137 -11.85 22.83 -8.83
N LYS A 138 -11.82 21.84 -7.93
CA LYS A 138 -12.64 21.78 -6.72
C LYS A 138 -11.89 22.27 -5.47
N ILE A 139 -10.57 22.46 -5.57
CA ILE A 139 -9.72 22.88 -4.46
C ILE A 139 -9.46 24.39 -4.60
N PRO A 140 -9.70 25.20 -3.55
CA PRO A 140 -9.33 26.61 -3.55
C PRO A 140 -7.86 26.82 -3.93
N SER A 141 -7.58 27.84 -4.76
CA SER A 141 -6.23 28.10 -5.28
C SER A 141 -5.17 28.20 -4.19
N ASP A 142 -5.50 28.85 -3.06
CA ASP A 142 -4.57 29.05 -1.94
C ASP A 142 -4.19 27.70 -1.30
N LEU A 143 -5.16 26.80 -1.11
CA LEU A 143 -4.91 25.45 -0.59
C LEU A 143 -4.14 24.60 -1.60
N ASN A 144 -4.39 24.78 -2.90
CA ASN A 144 -3.67 24.06 -3.95
C ASN A 144 -2.16 24.39 -3.91
N GLN A 145 -1.82 25.67 -3.80
CA GLN A 145 -0.44 26.13 -3.67
C GLN A 145 0.21 25.67 -2.34
N GLU A 146 -0.54 25.71 -1.23
CA GLU A 146 -0.05 25.23 0.07
C GLU A 146 0.36 23.74 -0.02
N VAL A 147 -0.47 22.90 -0.62
CA VAL A 147 -0.23 21.45 -0.74
C VAL A 147 0.92 21.17 -1.70
N GLU A 148 0.98 21.87 -2.83
CA GLU A 148 2.09 21.73 -3.78
C GLU A 148 3.44 22.05 -3.11
N SER A 149 3.49 23.11 -2.30
CA SER A 149 4.66 23.46 -1.51
C SER A 149 5.01 22.37 -0.47
N LYS A 150 4.02 21.84 0.25
CA LYS A 150 4.25 20.75 1.23
C LYS A 150 4.69 19.44 0.58
N VAL A 151 4.14 19.10 -0.59
CA VAL A 151 4.61 17.96 -1.40
C VAL A 151 6.08 18.14 -1.75
N GLN A 152 6.48 19.32 -2.25
CA GLN A 152 7.89 19.58 -2.58
C GLN A 152 8.80 19.50 -1.36
N ALA A 153 8.34 19.94 -0.19
CA ALA A 153 9.07 19.80 1.07
C ALA A 153 9.30 18.33 1.44
N VAL A 154 8.27 17.49 1.35
CA VAL A 154 8.39 16.03 1.57
C VAL A 154 9.35 15.40 0.56
N ARG A 155 9.21 15.72 -0.73
CA ARG A 155 10.10 15.22 -1.79
C ARG A 155 11.56 15.61 -1.55
N SER A 156 11.80 16.83 -1.07
CA SER A 156 13.14 17.32 -0.74
C SER A 156 13.71 16.63 0.50
N ALA A 157 12.90 16.46 1.56
CA ALA A 157 13.30 15.76 2.77
C ALA A 157 13.66 14.29 2.48
N LEU A 158 12.91 13.64 1.58
CA LEU A 158 13.16 12.27 1.12
C LEU A 158 14.48 12.09 0.34
N GLN A 159 15.17 13.17 -0.05
CA GLN A 159 16.52 13.09 -0.63
C GLN A 159 17.61 13.06 0.44
N GLY A 160 17.32 13.52 1.66
CA GLY A 160 18.25 13.51 2.79
C GLY A 160 18.16 12.23 3.63
N THR A 161 18.89 12.19 4.75
CA THR A 161 18.88 11.04 5.70
C THR A 161 18.25 11.38 7.04
N ASP A 162 17.64 12.56 7.18
CA ASP A 162 17.02 13.01 8.43
C ASP A 162 15.56 12.52 8.52
N THR A 163 15.37 11.49 9.32
CA THR A 163 14.08 10.82 9.51
C THR A 163 13.07 11.68 10.25
N ASP A 164 13.53 12.54 11.16
CA ASP A 164 12.66 13.44 11.90
C ASP A 164 12.17 14.56 10.99
N ALA A 165 13.04 15.09 10.11
CA ALA A 165 12.64 16.05 9.09
C ALA A 165 11.61 15.44 8.10
N ILE A 166 11.79 14.19 7.69
CA ILE A 166 10.83 13.48 6.82
C ILE A 166 9.50 13.30 7.53
N ARG A 167 9.51 12.87 8.80
CA ARG A 167 8.30 12.67 9.60
C ARG A 167 7.55 13.99 9.77
N GLN A 168 8.24 15.07 10.11
CA GLN A 168 7.64 16.38 10.28
C GLN A 168 7.02 16.88 8.96
N ALA A 169 7.77 16.82 7.85
CA ALA A 169 7.25 17.24 6.55
C ALA A 169 6.01 16.41 6.12
N ALA A 170 6.03 15.10 6.37
CA ALA A 170 4.90 14.22 6.10
C ALA A 170 3.68 14.56 6.97
N GLN A 171 3.89 14.87 8.25
CA GLN A 171 2.81 15.28 9.15
C GLN A 171 2.18 16.60 8.68
N GLU A 172 2.99 17.60 8.35
CA GLU A 172 2.51 18.89 7.83
C GLU A 172 1.72 18.70 6.52
N LEU A 173 2.19 17.85 5.60
CA LEU A 173 1.45 17.52 4.39
C LEU A 173 0.12 16.83 4.71
N SER A 174 0.11 15.90 5.66
CA SER A 174 -1.10 15.20 6.09
C SER A 174 -2.14 16.17 6.66
N GLU A 175 -1.73 17.12 7.49
CA GLU A 175 -2.59 18.15 8.06
C GLU A 175 -3.20 19.04 6.96
N THR A 176 -2.40 19.48 5.97
CA THR A 176 -2.93 20.27 4.85
C THR A 176 -3.87 19.43 3.96
N MET A 177 -3.58 18.15 3.73
CA MET A 177 -4.46 17.23 3.00
C MET A 177 -5.82 17.04 3.69
N GLN A 178 -5.87 17.03 5.02
CA GLN A 178 -7.13 17.00 5.76
C GLN A 178 -7.97 18.26 5.52
N LYS A 179 -7.35 19.44 5.42
CA LYS A 179 -8.04 20.70 5.07
C LYS A 179 -8.67 20.63 3.67
N ILE A 180 -7.99 20.01 2.70
CA ILE A 180 -8.57 19.77 1.37
C ILE A 180 -9.81 18.88 1.48
N GLY A 181 -9.71 17.77 2.20
CA GLY A 181 -10.84 16.85 2.40
C GLY A 181 -12.05 17.60 2.96
N ALA A 182 -11.85 18.42 4.00
CA ALA A 182 -12.91 19.25 4.57
C ALA A 182 -13.49 20.26 3.56
N ALA A 183 -12.67 20.88 2.72
CA ALA A 183 -13.13 21.84 1.70
C ALA A 183 -13.90 21.17 0.56
N VAL A 184 -13.46 20.00 0.09
CA VAL A 184 -14.09 19.28 -1.04
C VAL A 184 -15.37 18.57 -0.61
N TYR A 185 -15.36 17.88 0.54
CA TYR A 185 -16.54 17.18 1.05
C TYR A 185 -17.52 18.11 1.77
N GLY A 186 -17.04 19.19 2.39
CA GLY A 186 -17.89 20.22 2.99
C GLY A 186 -18.64 21.08 1.96
N GLN A 187 -18.28 20.99 0.68
CA GLN A 187 -19.00 21.61 -0.44
C GLN A 187 -20.03 20.68 -1.11
N GLN A 188 -20.14 19.41 -0.71
CA GLN A 188 -21.28 18.60 -1.13
C GLN A 188 -22.51 19.01 -0.30
N PRO A 189 -23.63 19.40 -0.94
CA PRO A 189 -24.90 19.49 -0.24
C PRO A 189 -25.18 18.15 0.44
N PRO A 190 -25.82 18.13 1.63
CA PRO A 190 -26.36 16.87 2.13
C PRO A 190 -27.16 16.21 1.01
N PRO A 191 -27.09 14.87 0.85
CA PRO A 191 -27.93 14.19 -0.11
C PRO A 191 -29.37 14.66 0.12
N PRO A 192 -30.14 15.00 -0.92
CA PRO A 192 -31.52 15.43 -0.75
C PRO A 192 -32.19 14.35 0.10
N GLY A 193 -32.59 14.75 1.32
CA GLY A 193 -33.36 13.91 2.19
C GLY A 193 -34.53 13.40 1.38
N GLY A 194 -34.69 12.08 1.33
CA GLY A 194 -35.82 11.46 0.66
C GLY A 194 -37.08 12.19 1.09
N GLU A 195 -37.75 12.80 0.10
CA GLU A 195 -39.09 13.33 0.28
C GLU A 195 -39.91 12.25 0.97
N ALA A 196 -40.36 12.58 2.18
CA ALA A 196 -41.51 11.94 2.77
C ALA A 196 -42.63 11.99 1.71
N PRO A 197 -43.25 10.88 1.32
CA PRO A 197 -44.39 10.92 0.43
C PRO A 197 -45.50 11.70 1.13
N GLY A 198 -45.83 12.85 0.55
CA GLY A 198 -46.93 13.69 0.99
C GLY A 198 -48.26 12.94 0.95
N GLU A 199 -49.10 13.32 1.92
CA GLU A 199 -50.51 12.98 2.02
C GLU A 199 -51.25 13.10 0.69
N GLU A 200 -51.77 11.98 0.19
CA GLU A 200 -52.96 11.97 -0.66
C GLU A 200 -54.12 11.37 0.15
N THR A 201 -55.03 12.24 0.56
CA THR A 201 -56.35 11.91 1.11
C THR A 201 -57.25 11.33 0.02
N PRO A 202 -57.87 10.14 0.19
CA PRO A 202 -59.02 9.74 -0.61
C PRO A 202 -60.34 10.11 0.12
N PRO A 203 -61.43 10.44 -0.61
CA PRO A 203 -62.73 10.70 0.01
C PRO A 203 -63.38 9.39 0.45
N GLY A 204 -64.12 9.47 1.56
CA GLY A 204 -64.42 8.34 2.43
C GLY A 204 -65.44 7.30 1.94
N LYS A 205 -65.44 6.18 2.67
CA LYS A 205 -66.63 5.45 3.09
C LYS A 205 -66.33 4.55 4.30
N GLU A 206 -67.25 4.68 5.24
CA GLU A 206 -67.54 4.06 6.54
C GLU A 206 -67.02 2.67 6.93
N GLU A 207 -66.73 2.62 8.25
CA GLU A 207 -67.08 1.63 9.28
C GLU A 207 -66.12 0.50 9.73
N GLU A 208 -65.91 0.56 11.05
CA GLU A 208 -65.64 -0.47 12.06
C GLU A 208 -64.34 -1.29 12.05
N GLY A 209 -63.66 -1.26 13.20
CA GLY A 209 -62.80 -2.37 13.64
C GLY A 209 -61.60 -1.99 14.49
N THR A 210 -61.83 -1.60 15.75
CA THR A 210 -60.85 -1.63 16.86
C THR A 210 -60.04 -2.93 16.89
N VAL A 211 -58.71 -2.87 17.02
CA VAL A 211 -57.94 -3.62 18.04
C VAL A 211 -56.48 -3.17 18.15
N GLU A 212 -56.09 -2.90 19.38
CA GLU A 212 -54.72 -2.74 19.90
C GLU A 212 -53.86 -4.00 19.65
N GLY A 213 -52.55 -3.81 19.50
CA GLY A 213 -51.60 -4.92 19.35
C GLY A 213 -50.14 -4.48 19.42
N GLU A 214 -49.71 -4.13 20.63
CA GLU A 214 -48.32 -4.04 21.09
C GLU A 214 -47.57 -5.36 20.80
N PHE A 215 -46.33 -5.35 20.27
CA PHE A 215 -45.36 -6.43 20.57
C PHE A 215 -43.90 -6.04 20.33
N HIS A 216 -43.08 -6.48 21.28
CA HIS A 216 -41.65 -6.23 21.47
C HIS A 216 -40.76 -7.25 20.72
N GLU A 217 -39.50 -6.84 20.58
CA GLU A 217 -38.32 -7.52 20.02
C GLU A 217 -38.01 -8.90 20.63
N VAL A 218 -37.44 -9.79 19.80
CA VAL A 218 -36.63 -10.95 20.20
C VAL A 218 -35.27 -10.88 19.52
#